data_AF-A0A7C0XVV3-F1
#
_entry.id   AF-A0A7C0XVV3-F1
#
_cell.length_a   1.000
_cell.length_b   1.000
_cell.length_c   1.000
_cell.angle_alpha   90.00
_cell.angle_beta   90.00
_cell.angle_gamma   90.00
#
_symmetry.space_group_name_H-M   'P 1'
#
loop_
_entity.id
_entity.type
_entity.pdbx_description
1 polymer ?
#
loop_
_entity_poly.entity_id
_entity_poly.type
_entity_poly.pdbx_seq_one_letter_code
_entity_poly.pdbx_strand_id
1 'polypeptide(L)' 'MLVIGIDGGTFDLIQPWVAAGDLPTIGHLMAEGVHGPLESTLPPVTAPAWTTFATGKNPG' A
#
# COMPACT_ATOMS: atom_id res chain seq x y z
N MET A 1 -9.11 4.62 14.38
CA MET A 1 -8.20 4.60 13.21
C MET A 1 -8.00 3.16 12.81
N LEU A 2 -8.21 2.82 11.54
CA LEU A 2 -7.95 1.49 10.98
C LEU A 2 -6.86 1.65 9.93
N VAL A 3 -5.86 0.77 9.96
CA VAL A 3 -4.81 0.72 8.95
C VAL A 3 -4.70 -0.71 8.45
N ILE A 4 -4.70 -0.87 7.13
CA ILE A 4 -4.65 -2.18 6.45
C ILE A 4 -3.39 -2.18 5.59
N GLY A 5 -2.53 -3.17 5.78
CA GLY A 5 -1.36 -3.40 4.91
C GLY A 5 -1.62 -4.57 3.98
N ILE A 6 -1.28 -4.40 2.69
CA ILE A 6 -1.36 -5.44 1.67
C ILE A 6 0.07 -5.75 1.23
N ASP A 7 0.60 -6.91 1.63
CA ASP A 7 1.95 -7.32 1.23
C ASP A 7 1.99 -7.56 -0.29
N GLY A 8 2.96 -6.94 -0.97
CA GLY A 8 3.06 -6.98 -2.44
C GLY A 8 2.00 -6.19 -3.22
N GLY A 9 1.17 -5.37 -2.57
CA GLY A 9 0.09 -4.61 -3.20
C GLY A 9 0.54 -3.35 -3.97
N THR A 10 1.38 -3.50 -5.01
CA THR A 10 1.82 -2.36 -5.85
C THR A 10 0.68 -1.76 -6.68
N PHE A 11 0.75 -0.47 -6.98
CA PHE A 11 -0.19 0.20 -7.89
C PHE A 11 -0.14 -0.36 -9.32
N ASP A 12 0.98 -0.95 -9.74
CA ASP A 12 1.10 -1.60 -11.06
C ASP A 12 0.15 -2.79 -11.23
N LEU A 13 -0.30 -3.39 -10.12
CA LEU A 13 -1.29 -4.47 -10.10
C LEU A 13 -2.68 -3.94 -9.77
N ILE A 14 -2.78 -3.08 -8.75
CA ILE A 14 -4.06 -2.57 -8.26
C ILE A 14 -4.79 -1.75 -9.32
N GLN A 15 -4.09 -0.87 -10.05
CA GLN A 15 -4.75 0.02 -11.02
C GLN A 15 -5.39 -0.73 -12.19
N PRO A 16 -4.72 -1.68 -12.86
CA PRO A 16 -5.37 -2.51 -13.88
C PRO A 16 -6.59 -3.27 -13.37
N TRP A 17 -6.53 -3.83 -12.15
CA TRP A 17 -7.65 -4.58 -11.57
C TRP A 17 -8.83 -3.68 -11.18
N VAL A 18 -8.56 -2.47 -10.68
CA VAL A 18 -9.60 -1.45 -10.46
C VAL A 18 -10.26 -1.07 -11.80
N ALA A 19 -9.46 -0.85 -12.84
CA ALA A 19 -9.98 -0.50 -14.18
C ALA A 19 -10.81 -1.64 -14.81
N ALA A 20 -10.45 -2.90 -14.53
CA ALA A 20 -11.21 -4.08 -14.94
C ALA A 20 -12.51 -4.29 -14.13
N GLY A 21 -12.69 -3.58 -13.02
CA GLY A 21 -13.83 -3.74 -12.11
C GLY A 21 -13.68 -4.85 -11.07
N ASP A 22 -12.50 -5.46 -10.97
CA ASP A 22 -12.24 -6.59 -10.05
C ASP A 22 -12.07 -6.14 -8.59
N LEU A 23 -11.71 -4.87 -8.37
CA LEU A 23 -11.48 -4.29 -7.04
C LEU A 23 -12.41 -3.09 -6.77
N PRO A 24 -13.74 -3.28 -6.70
CA PRO A 24 -14.70 -2.19 -6.63
C PRO A 24 -14.53 -1.33 -5.36
N THR A 25 -14.24 -1.95 -4.21
CA THR A 25 -14.03 -1.23 -2.95
C THR A 25 -12.77 -0.38 -2.97
N ILE A 26 -11.66 -0.89 -3.51
CA ILE A 26 -10.41 -0.11 -3.63
C ILE A 26 -10.60 1.01 -4.65
N GLY A 27 -11.29 0.76 -5.76
CA GLY A 27 -11.61 1.78 -6.74
C GLY A 27 -12.40 2.96 -6.16
N HIS A 28 -13.40 2.67 -5.33
CA HIS A 28 -14.16 3.70 -4.61
C HIS A 28 -13.28 4.50 -3.63
N LEU A 29 -12.42 3.82 -2.85
CA LEU A 29 -11.49 4.49 -1.93
C LEU A 29 -10.47 5.37 -2.67
N MET A 30 -10.02 4.96 -3.86
CA MET A 30 -9.13 5.77 -4.69
C MET A 30 -9.84 7.00 -5.27
N ALA A 31 -11.11 6.87 -5.68
CA ALA A 31 -11.88 7.96 -6.27
C ALA A 31 -12.28 9.04 -5.25
N GLU A 32 -12.59 8.66 -4.01
CA GLU A 32 -13.05 9.58 -2.95
C GLU A 32 -11.95 9.98 -1.98
N GLY A 33 -10.80 9.30 -2.02
CA GLY A 33 -9.66 9.50 -1.13
C GLY A 33 -8.43 10.07 -1.83
N VAL A 34 -7.27 9.80 -1.24
CA VAL A 34 -5.96 10.20 -1.78
C VAL A 34 -5.09 8.96 -1.89
N HIS A 35 -4.41 8.80 -3.02
CA HIS A 35 -3.48 7.71 -3.26
C HIS A 35 -2.26 8.19 -4.06
N GLY A 36 -1.13 7.52 -3.89
CA GLY A 36 0.10 7.82 -4.60
C GLY A 36 1.24 6.87 -4.20
N PRO A 37 2.33 6.82 -4.98
CA PRO A 37 3.48 6.00 -4.65
C PRO A 37 4.13 6.48 -3.35
N LEU A 38 4.63 5.54 -2.55
CA LEU A 38 5.41 5.78 -1.33
C LEU A 38 6.75 5.05 -1.42
N GLU A 39 7.81 5.68 -0.92
CA GLU A 39 9.11 5.02 -0.80
C GLU A 39 9.07 3.99 0.34
N SER A 40 9.61 2.80 0.07
CA SER A 40 9.70 1.74 1.07
C SER A 40 10.94 1.91 1.95
N THR A 41 11.12 1.03 2.92
CA THR A 41 12.35 0.92 3.69
C THR A 41 13.52 0.46 2.81
N LEU A 42 14.74 0.72 3.26
CA LEU A 42 15.96 0.11 2.71
C LEU A 42 16.54 -0.88 3.73
N PRO A 43 16.62 -2.18 3.42
CA PRO A 43 16.13 -2.86 2.21
C PRO A 43 14.59 -2.97 2.15
N PRO A 44 13.98 -3.03 0.95
CA PRO A 44 12.53 -3.10 0.77
C PRO A 44 12.03 -4.54 0.89
N VAL A 45 12.20 -5.14 2.07
CA VAL A 45 11.77 -6.52 2.37
C VAL A 45 10.77 -6.54 3.53
N THR A 46 9.96 -7.60 3.60
CA THR A 46 8.80 -7.72 4.51
C THR A 46 9.13 -7.37 5.96
N ALA A 47 10.21 -7.94 6.54
CA ALA A 47 10.54 -7.77 7.95
C ALA A 47 10.75 -6.28 8.38
N PRO A 48 11.70 -5.52 7.77
CA PRO A 48 11.87 -4.10 8.11
C PRO A 48 10.69 -3.22 7.71
N ALA A 49 9.97 -3.55 6.63
CA ALA A 49 8.81 -2.77 6.19
C ALA A 49 7.69 -2.75 7.23
N TRP A 50 7.31 -3.91 7.78
CA TRP A 50 6.24 -4.00 8.78
C TRP A 50 6.62 -3.36 10.13
N THR A 51 7.86 -3.54 10.60
CA THR A 51 8.33 -2.90 11.84
C THR A 51 8.39 -1.38 11.69
N THR A 52 8.87 -0.88 10.55
CA THR A 52 8.92 0.56 10.25
C THR A 52 7.51 1.15 10.16
N PHE A 53 6.61 0.48 9.47
CA PHE A 53 5.19 0.85 9.40
C PHE A 53 4.55 0.95 10.79
N ALA A 54 4.76 -0.06 11.65
CA ALA A 54 4.12 -0.11 12.96
C ALA A 54 4.71 0.90 13.97
N THR A 55 6.00 1.21 13.86
CA THR A 55 6.71 2.07 14.83
C THR A 55 6.90 3.51 14.36
N GLY A 56 6.78 3.77 13.06
CA GLY A 56 7.14 5.05 12.45
C GLY A 56 8.63 5.38 12.55
N LYS A 57 9.51 4.37 12.69
CA LYS A 57 10.96 4.53 12.83
C LYS A 57 11.69 3.90 11.65
N ASN A 58 12.80 4.52 11.24
CA ASN A 58 13.71 3.95 10.25
C ASN A 58 14.28 2.60 10.78
N PRO A 59 14.46 1.58 9.93
CA PRO A 59 15.01 0.29 10.34
C PRO A 59 16.50 0.30 10.75
N GLY A 60 17.22 1.43 10.63
CA GLY A 60 18.62 1.58 11.05
C GLY A 60 19.14 3.01 11.04
#